data_AF-A0A2S9G2B1-F1
#
_entry.id   AF-A0A2S9G2B1-F1
#
_cell.length_a   1.000
_cell.length_b   1.000
_cell.length_c   1.000
_cell.angle_alpha   90.00
_cell.angle_beta   90.00
_cell.angle_gamma   90.00
#
_symmetry.space_group_name_H-M   'P 1'
#
loop_
_entity.id
_entity.type
_entity.pdbx_description
1 polymer ?
#
loop_
_entity_poly.entity_id
_entity_poly.type
_entity_poly.pdbx_seq_one_letter_code
_entity_poly.pdbx_strand_id
1 'polypeptide(L)'
;RQLRLIREAIGIARSLLQAGVVERLAVPEPDGRRYRLTVDLPHDFALNQPLSTFALAAIGLLDASAETYALDVVSVIESTLEDTR
;
A
#
# COMPACT_ATOMS: atom_id res chain seq x y z
N ARG A 1 15.10 -1.08 22.91
CA ARG A 1 14.72 -0.13 21.84
C ARG A 1 14.93 -0.73 20.45
N GLN A 2 16.11 -1.23 20.12
CA GLN A 2 16.43 -1.85 18.81
C GLN A 2 15.53 -3.04 18.44
N LEU A 3 15.27 -3.96 19.38
CA LEU A 3 14.34 -5.09 19.17
C LEU A 3 12.89 -4.67 18.86
N ARG A 4 12.44 -3.52 19.36
CA ARG A 4 11.10 -2.99 19.06
C ARG A 4 11.03 -2.54 17.61
N LEU A 5 12.02 -1.76 17.17
CA LEU A 5 12.12 -1.27 15.80
C LEU A 5 12.24 -2.40 14.78
N ILE A 6 12.99 -3.46 15.11
CA ILE A 6 13.10 -4.65 14.24
C ILE A 6 11.75 -5.34 14.08
N ARG A 7 11.00 -5.56 15.17
CA ARG A 7 9.68 -6.20 15.10
C ARG A 7 8.68 -5.38 14.31
N GLU A 8 8.71 -4.07 14.49
CA GLU A 8 7.88 -3.12 13.76
C GLU A 8 8.19 -3.15 12.26
N ALA A 9 9.47 -3.06 11.88
CA ALA A 9 9.89 -3.15 10.49
C ALA A 9 9.48 -4.48 9.83
N ILE A 10 9.57 -5.60 10.55
CA ILE A 10 9.10 -6.90 10.05
C ILE A 10 7.56 -6.90 9.89
N GLY A 11 6.83 -6.25 10.80
CA GLY A 11 5.38 -6.08 10.69
C GLY A 11 5.00 -5.35 9.41
N ILE A 12 5.62 -4.19 9.16
CA ILE A 12 5.42 -3.39 7.96
C ILE A 12 5.75 -4.22 6.71
N ALA A 13 6.90 -4.88 6.66
CA ALA A 13 7.30 -5.70 5.51
C ALA A 13 6.29 -6.81 5.19
N ARG A 14 5.72 -7.48 6.21
CA ARG A 14 4.69 -8.51 6.01
C ARG A 14 3.40 -7.92 5.47
N SER A 15 2.95 -6.79 6.00
CA SER A 15 1.74 -6.11 5.49
C SER A 15 1.90 -5.72 4.02
N LEU A 16 3.06 -5.23 3.62
CA LEU A 16 3.34 -4.86 2.22
C LEU A 16 3.38 -6.06 1.28
N LEU A 17 3.95 -7.19 1.73
CA LEU A 17 3.92 -8.44 0.98
C LEU A 17 2.49 -8.99 0.82
N GLN A 18 1.70 -8.93 1.90
CA GLN A 18 0.31 -9.41 1.88
C GLN A 18 -0.58 -8.54 1.00
N ALA A 19 -0.40 -7.22 1.05
CA ALA A 19 -1.10 -6.27 0.19
C ALA A 19 -0.65 -6.33 -1.28
N GLY A 20 0.36 -7.13 -1.59
CA GLY A 20 0.89 -7.27 -2.95
C GLY A 20 1.58 -6.00 -3.46
N VAL A 21 1.97 -5.07 -2.58
CA VAL A 21 2.71 -3.83 -2.93
C VAL A 21 4.19 -4.14 -3.17
N VAL A 22 4.72 -5.08 -2.39
CA VAL A 22 6.07 -5.63 -2.56
C VAL A 22 5.92 -7.10 -2.92
N GLU A 23 6.71 -7.58 -3.87
CA GLU A 23 6.86 -8.99 -4.15
C GLU A 23 8.25 -9.49 -3.75
N ARG A 24 8.33 -10.77 -3.40
CA ARG A 24 9.60 -11.45 -3.18
C ARG A 24 10.01 -12.19 -4.46
N LEU A 25 11.16 -11.82 -4.98
CA LEU A 25 11.75 -12.46 -6.16
C LEU A 25 12.26 -13.87 -5.80
N ALA A 26 11.96 -14.84 -6.65
CA ALA A 26 12.44 -16.22 -6.50
C ALA A 26 13.97 -16.29 -6.63
N VAL A 27 14.52 -15.51 -7.55
CA VAL A 27 15.96 -15.35 -7.78
C VAL A 27 16.33 -13.89 -7.49
N PRO A 28 17.40 -13.61 -6.72
CA PRO A 28 17.86 -12.24 -6.49
C PRO A 28 18.24 -11.55 -7.79
N GLU A 29 18.06 -10.23 -7.83
CA GLU A 29 18.63 -9.38 -8.88
C GLU A 29 20.17 -9.36 -8.84
N PRO A 30 20.85 -8.85 -9.88
CA PRO A 30 22.31 -8.75 -9.93
C PRO A 30 22.95 -8.00 -8.75
N ASP A 31 22.21 -7.08 -8.13
CA ASP A 31 22.63 -6.35 -6.92
C ASP A 31 22.28 -7.07 -5.60
N GLY A 32 21.73 -8.28 -5.68
CA GLY A 32 21.35 -9.10 -4.54
C GLY A 32 19.96 -8.79 -3.95
N ARG A 33 19.21 -7.83 -4.49
CA ARG A 33 17.84 -7.54 -4.02
C ARG A 33 16.91 -8.73 -4.27
N ARG A 34 16.11 -9.06 -3.26
CA ARG A 34 15.09 -10.12 -3.31
C ARG A 34 13.66 -9.58 -3.22
N TYR A 35 13.49 -8.27 -3.13
CA TYR A 35 12.18 -7.64 -2.99
C TYR A 35 12.09 -6.48 -3.96
N ARG A 36 10.94 -6.35 -4.64
CA ARG A 36 10.65 -5.26 -5.58
C ARG A 36 9.22 -4.79 -5.37
N LEU A 37 8.96 -3.53 -5.72
CA LEU A 37 7.60 -3.01 -5.85
C LEU A 37 6.91 -3.66 -7.06
N THR A 38 5.65 -4.06 -6.90
CA THR A 38 4.85 -4.72 -7.95
C THR A 38 4.20 -3.73 -8.92
N VAL A 39 4.11 -2.45 -8.53
CA VAL A 39 3.59 -1.35 -9.35
C VAL A 39 4.59 -0.19 -9.33
N ASP A 40 4.61 0.59 -10.41
CA ASP A 40 5.29 1.89 -10.43
C ASP A 40 4.52 2.83 -9.50
N LEU A 41 4.91 2.82 -8.23
CA LEU A 41 4.38 3.74 -7.24
C LEU A 41 4.84 5.16 -7.58
N PRO A 42 3.92 6.14 -7.62
CA PRO A 42 4.27 7.54 -7.76
C PRO A 42 5.34 7.97 -6.74
N HIS A 43 6.19 8.93 -7.11
CA HIS A 43 7.30 9.39 -6.27
C HIS A 43 6.85 9.92 -4.89
N ASP A 44 5.61 10.35 -4.79
CA ASP A 44 4.91 10.90 -3.63
C ASP A 44 4.04 9.86 -2.88
N PHE A 45 4.15 8.58 -3.21
CA PHE A 45 3.35 7.53 -2.57
C PHE A 45 3.68 7.38 -1.08
N ALA A 46 2.74 7.82 -0.24
CA ALA A 46 2.87 7.87 1.21
C ALA A 46 2.05 6.77 1.91
N LEU A 47 2.59 5.55 1.99
CA LEU A 47 2.03 4.41 2.75
C LEU A 47 1.96 4.63 4.27
N ASN A 48 2.58 5.69 4.77
CA ASN A 48 2.61 6.07 6.17
C ASN A 48 1.44 6.95 6.58
N GLN A 49 0.54 7.32 5.66
CA GLN A 49 -0.65 8.06 6.05
C GLN A 49 -1.64 7.12 6.75
N PRO A 50 -2.20 7.55 7.90
CA PRO A 50 -2.93 6.68 8.82
C PRO A 50 -4.18 5.99 8.23
N LEU A 51 -4.60 6.36 7.01
CA LEU A 51 -5.79 5.83 6.34
C LEU A 51 -5.51 5.10 5.01
N SER A 52 -4.28 5.05 4.50
CA SER A 52 -4.00 4.42 3.19
C SER A 52 -4.33 2.91 3.15
N THR A 53 -4.06 2.20 4.25
CA THR A 53 -4.43 0.77 4.37
C THR A 53 -5.95 0.59 4.44
N PHE A 54 -6.66 1.56 5.02
CA PHE A 54 -8.13 1.55 5.11
C PHE A 54 -8.78 1.82 3.75
N ALA A 55 -8.25 2.76 2.97
CA ALA A 55 -8.69 3.04 1.61
C ALA A 55 -8.61 1.78 0.72
N LEU A 56 -7.48 1.08 0.78
CA LEU A 56 -7.26 -0.14 -0.01
C LEU A 56 -8.27 -1.24 0.34
N ALA A 57 -8.59 -1.41 1.62
CA ALA A 57 -9.61 -2.35 2.06
C ALA A 57 -11.03 -1.92 1.64
N ALA A 58 -11.34 -0.62 1.70
CA ALA A 58 -12.64 -0.07 1.36
C ALA A 58 -12.96 -0.17 -0.14
N ILE A 59 -11.97 0.02 -1.02
CA ILE A 59 -12.13 -0.16 -2.47
C ILE A 59 -12.58 -1.60 -2.80
N GLY A 60 -12.10 -2.59 -2.05
CA GLY A 60 -12.51 -3.99 -2.20
C GLY A 60 -13.96 -4.30 -1.80
N LEU A 61 -14.66 -3.35 -1.17
CA LEU A 61 -16.07 -3.48 -0.78
C LEU A 61 -17.03 -2.79 -1.77
N LEU A 62 -16.51 -2.05 -2.75
CA LEU A 62 -17.31 -1.35 -3.75
C LEU A 62 -17.83 -2.31 -4.83
N ASP A 63 -19.01 -2.01 -5.38
CA ASP A 63 -19.56 -2.75 -6.52
C ASP A 63 -18.91 -2.30 -7.83
N ALA A 64 -18.05 -3.15 -8.40
CA ALA A 64 -17.35 -2.89 -9.65
C ALA A 64 -18.26 -2.84 -10.89
N SER A 65 -19.52 -3.27 -10.78
CA SER A 65 -20.50 -3.19 -11.87
C SER A 65 -21.35 -1.92 -11.85
N ALA A 66 -21.24 -1.12 -10.78
CA ALA A 66 -21.96 0.13 -10.65
C ALA A 66 -21.39 1.20 -11.59
N GLU A 67 -22.28 1.99 -12.20
CA GLU A 67 -21.89 3.13 -13.05
C GLU A 67 -21.12 4.21 -12.27
N THR A 68 -21.29 4.25 -10.95
CA THR A 68 -20.61 5.17 -10.03
C THR A 68 -19.26 4.66 -9.53
N TYR A 69 -18.84 3.44 -9.87
CA TYR A 69 -17.66 2.80 -9.27
C TYR A 69 -16.40 3.69 -9.30
N ALA A 70 -16.15 4.35 -10.43
CA ALA A 70 -15.01 5.26 -10.56
C ALA A 70 -15.10 6.46 -9.60
N LEU A 71 -16.29 7.03 -9.42
CA LEU A 71 -16.54 8.14 -8.49
C LEU A 71 -16.42 7.68 -7.03
N ASP A 72 -16.88 6.48 -6.72
CA ASP A 72 -16.83 5.90 -5.38
C ASP A 72 -15.38 5.61 -4.97
N VAL A 73 -14.56 5.10 -5.88
CA VAL A 73 -13.12 4.92 -5.67
C VAL A 73 -12.43 6.25 -5.39
N VAL A 74 -12.68 7.29 -6.21
CA VAL A 74 -12.10 8.63 -6.01
C VAL A 74 -12.54 9.21 -4.66
N SER A 75 -13.81 9.08 -4.30
CA SER A 75 -14.36 9.57 -3.02
C SER A 75 -13.70 8.90 -1.81
N VAL A 76 -13.42 7.58 -1.89
CA VAL A 76 -12.67 6.86 -0.84
C VAL A 76 -11.26 7.42 -0.71
N ILE A 77 -10.54 7.61 -1.82
CA ILE A 77 -9.18 8.18 -1.78
C ILE A 77 -9.19 9.59 -1.20
N GLU A 78 -10.08 10.48 -1.66
CA GLU A 78 -10.20 11.84 -1.15
C GLU A 78 -10.51 11.88 0.34
N SER A 79 -11.36 10.97 0.84
CA SER A 79 -11.67 10.88 2.28
C SER A 79 -10.47 10.51 3.17
N THR A 80 -9.40 9.97 2.57
CA THR A 80 -8.19 9.57 3.30
C THR A 80 -7.07 10.60 3.27
N LEU A 81 -7.19 11.62 2.41
CA LEU A 81 -6.27 12.74 2.36
C LEU A 81 -6.67 13.77 3.43
N GLU A 82 -5.85 13.95 4.48
CA GLU A 82 -6.03 15.08 5.40
C GLU A 82 -5.74 16.40 4.65
N ASP A 83 -6.61 17.39 4.84
CA ASP A 83 -6.59 18.73 4.22
C ASP A 83 -5.19 19.38 4.38
N THR A 84 -4.38 19.36 3.32
CA THR A 84 -3.12 20.13 3.25
C THR A 84 -3.47 21.59 2.98
N ARG A 85 -3.79 22.34 4.04
CA ARG A 85 -3.65 23.80 3.99
C ARG A 85 -2.19 24.20 4.09
#